data_AF-A0A660R072-F1
#
_entry.id   AF-A0A660R072-F1
#
_cell.length_a   1.000
_cell.length_b   1.000
_cell.length_c   1.000
_cell.angle_alpha   90.00
_cell.angle_beta   90.00
_cell.angle_gamma   90.00
#
_symmetry.space_group_name_H-M   'P 1'
#
loop_
_entity.id
_entity.type
_entity.pdbx_description
1 polymer ?
#
loop_
_entity_poly.entity_id
_entity_poly.type
_entity_poly.pdbx_seq_one_letter_code
_entity_poly.pdbx_strand_id
1 'polypeptide(L)'
;MKKRIAATILILGNMAVASGTYYATDGFPYAPAAGQPGSTAIHMDSATFVAWADGYENYEFGTHLAPQWKFPAKALGEAEGEIGEIVSLGRGGRITLVFSGGISDGPGADFAVFENAFSDSFLELAYVEVSSDGTNFTRFPGYSWSTAEDAAAETINPTLVKGLAGKYRQGYGMPFDLDDLRRAYEAQLVGNTDFTNSFAGALTNMYPLLDLSHVSHVRLVDVVGDGTATDAAGFQVYDPYPTISSAGFDLDAIGVINQPAPTGLLQAILFDPIPHQKLAFGSVELQATADSGLPVSYSIQSGSATVAADVLSFTGTGVVEVVANQAGNTFYAPASPVLHSFHVAEEIQHIFVELLPNQLQSGGTIQMNAYASSGLPVLMEVYEGPAAVMIGETNHVLDLANETGDVTLRAYQPGDATHAPAEDVFVEFEIVEAGASNAPLTLVQWAVLHSVSANGLADSDSDGVIDFQEFIMGGDPSLGTDRPLPVIGNSVDAYGRPSVTFEYSFDRTALGRCWISRSDDLSVWTNAVPEVLEQNEDGDLLHLKVQFPADVTSGFFRLLFEEQ
;
A
#
# COMPACT_ATOMS: atom_id res chain seq x y z
N MET A 1 4.92 -31.39 -47.60
CA MET A 1 6.18 -30.62 -47.73
C MET A 1 5.85 -29.22 -48.20
N LYS A 2 5.77 -28.26 -47.27
CA LYS A 2 5.38 -26.88 -47.54
C LYS A 2 6.62 -26.02 -47.75
N LYS A 3 6.60 -25.23 -48.83
CA LYS A 3 7.62 -24.24 -49.23
C LYS A 3 7.81 -23.19 -48.13
N ARG A 4 9.06 -22.86 -47.77
CA ARG A 4 9.40 -21.68 -46.98
C ARG A 4 9.91 -20.58 -47.90
N ILE A 5 9.28 -19.41 -47.78
CA ILE A 5 9.58 -18.15 -48.45
C ILE A 5 10.57 -17.41 -47.55
N ALA A 6 11.72 -17.00 -48.07
CA ALA A 6 12.59 -16.02 -47.42
C ALA A 6 12.22 -14.64 -47.97
N ALA A 7 11.72 -13.76 -47.10
CA ALA A 7 11.46 -12.37 -47.42
C ALA A 7 12.77 -11.59 -47.30
N THR A 8 13.25 -11.06 -48.42
CA THR A 8 14.32 -10.06 -48.46
C THR A 8 13.69 -8.70 -48.17
N ILE A 9 13.99 -8.12 -47.01
CA ILE A 9 13.70 -6.71 -46.72
C ILE A 9 14.92 -5.92 -47.18
N LEU A 10 14.74 -5.15 -48.25
CA LEU A 10 15.71 -4.18 -48.77
C LEU A 10 15.42 -2.83 -48.10
N ILE A 11 16.18 -2.46 -47.07
CA ILE A 11 16.16 -1.08 -46.55
C ILE A 11 17.17 -0.28 -47.36
N LEU A 12 16.67 0.51 -48.31
CA LEU A 12 17.39 1.62 -48.92
C LEU A 12 17.41 2.77 -47.91
N GLY A 13 18.37 2.72 -46.98
CA GLY A 13 18.73 3.84 -46.13
C GLY A 13 19.92 4.56 -46.76
N ASN A 14 19.76 5.85 -47.07
CA ASN A 14 20.84 6.72 -47.50
C ASN A 14 22.02 6.62 -46.52
N MET A 15 23.13 6.01 -46.95
CA MET A 15 24.41 6.18 -46.27
C MET A 15 24.88 7.61 -46.54
N ALA A 16 24.56 8.51 -45.60
CA ALA A 16 25.46 9.62 -45.36
C ALA A 16 26.78 9.00 -44.89
N VAL A 17 27.81 9.10 -45.73
CA VAL A 17 29.18 8.79 -45.33
C VAL A 17 29.51 9.76 -44.21
N ALA A 18 29.42 9.31 -42.95
CA ALA A 18 29.96 10.03 -41.83
C ALA A 18 31.47 10.18 -42.09
N SER A 19 31.90 11.42 -42.29
CA SER A 19 33.30 11.79 -42.32
C SER A 19 33.97 11.22 -41.07
N GLY A 20 35.01 10.40 -41.26
CA GLY A 20 35.67 9.66 -40.19
C GLY A 20 36.14 10.55 -39.03
N THR A 21 35.40 10.51 -37.94
CA THR A 21 35.85 10.98 -36.63
C THR A 21 36.50 9.81 -35.92
N TYR A 22 37.80 9.94 -35.70
CA TYR A 22 38.59 8.98 -34.93
C TYR A 22 38.07 8.94 -33.49
N TYR A 23 37.55 7.78 -33.02
CA TYR A 23 36.84 7.66 -31.73
C TYR A 23 37.69 8.12 -30.54
N ALA A 24 39.01 7.89 -30.61
CA ALA A 24 39.99 8.33 -29.63
C ALA A 24 40.21 9.86 -29.62
N THR A 25 39.81 10.59 -30.67
CA THR A 25 39.88 12.08 -30.68
C THR A 25 38.52 12.74 -30.59
N ASP A 26 37.45 11.95 -30.61
CA ASP A 26 36.09 12.48 -30.48
C ASP A 26 35.90 13.10 -29.08
N GLY A 27 35.67 14.41 -29.09
CA GLY A 27 35.59 15.22 -27.89
C GLY A 27 36.94 15.45 -27.20
N PHE A 28 38.09 15.28 -27.87
CA PHE A 28 39.41 15.62 -27.31
C PHE A 28 39.71 17.13 -27.44
N PRO A 29 40.25 17.82 -26.41
CA PRO A 29 40.49 17.34 -25.05
C PRO A 29 39.17 17.00 -24.34
N TYR A 30 39.15 15.87 -23.63
CA TYR A 30 37.92 15.34 -23.02
C TYR A 30 37.42 16.21 -21.87
N ALA A 31 36.22 15.88 -21.37
CA ALA A 31 35.58 16.58 -20.27
C ALA A 31 36.56 16.83 -19.10
N PRO A 32 36.66 18.07 -18.58
CA PRO A 32 37.57 18.41 -17.49
C PRO A 32 37.06 17.92 -16.13
N ALA A 33 37.87 18.16 -15.09
CA ALA A 33 37.59 17.82 -13.70
C ALA A 33 36.21 18.29 -13.20
N ALA A 34 35.70 17.62 -12.16
CA ALA A 34 34.41 17.92 -11.57
C ALA A 34 34.28 19.40 -11.14
N GLY A 35 33.17 20.03 -11.52
CA GLY A 35 32.89 21.44 -11.24
C GLY A 35 33.54 22.44 -12.21
N GLN A 36 34.33 21.99 -13.19
CA GLN A 36 34.82 22.85 -14.26
C GLN A 36 33.81 22.96 -15.42
N PRO A 37 33.77 24.10 -16.14
CA PRO A 37 32.91 24.26 -17.31
C PRO A 37 33.14 23.16 -18.35
N GLY A 38 32.07 22.47 -18.74
CA GLY A 38 32.12 21.34 -19.70
C GLY A 38 32.43 19.98 -19.07
N SER A 39 32.57 19.89 -17.75
CA SER A 39 32.69 18.61 -17.06
C SER A 39 31.39 17.79 -17.19
N THR A 40 31.53 16.47 -17.28
CA THR A 40 30.41 15.52 -17.29
C THR A 40 30.24 14.80 -15.95
N ALA A 41 31.02 15.16 -14.93
CA ALA A 41 30.94 14.57 -13.60
C ALA A 41 29.53 14.71 -13.00
N ILE A 42 28.99 13.63 -12.44
CA ILE A 42 27.69 13.63 -11.78
C ILE A 42 27.92 13.51 -10.27
N HIS A 43 27.42 14.46 -9.49
CA HIS A 43 27.52 14.40 -8.02
C HIS A 43 26.66 13.25 -7.47
N MET A 44 27.11 12.58 -6.41
CA MET A 44 26.41 11.44 -5.79
C MET A 44 24.96 11.75 -5.38
N ASP A 45 24.70 12.95 -4.84
CA ASP A 45 23.35 13.40 -4.45
C ASP A 45 22.45 13.81 -5.62
N SER A 46 22.85 13.53 -6.87
CA SER A 46 22.05 13.91 -8.03
C SER A 46 20.72 13.18 -8.02
N ALA A 47 19.61 13.93 -8.08
CA ALA A 47 18.26 13.37 -8.21
C ALA A 47 18.01 12.60 -9.53
N THR A 48 19.03 12.50 -10.39
CA THR A 48 18.98 11.68 -11.61
C THR A 48 19.13 10.19 -11.33
N PHE A 49 19.67 9.80 -10.17
CA PHE A 49 19.80 8.40 -9.81
C PHE A 49 18.45 7.83 -9.35
N VAL A 50 18.06 6.71 -9.93
CA VAL A 50 16.78 6.02 -9.67
C VAL A 50 16.96 4.71 -8.91
N ALA A 51 18.18 4.17 -8.90
CA ALA A 51 18.58 2.98 -8.16
C ALA A 51 20.11 2.92 -8.02
N TRP A 52 20.59 1.92 -7.30
CA TRP A 52 22.00 1.64 -7.07
C TRP A 52 22.24 0.13 -7.18
N ALA A 53 23.50 -0.29 -7.26
CA ALA A 53 23.83 -1.72 -7.20
C ALA A 53 23.26 -2.38 -5.93
N ASP A 54 22.60 -3.53 -6.09
CA ASP A 54 21.91 -4.25 -5.02
C ASP A 54 22.52 -5.63 -4.72
N GLY A 55 23.52 -6.03 -5.49
CA GLY A 55 24.30 -7.24 -5.26
C GLY A 55 25.68 -7.20 -5.92
N TYR A 56 26.49 -8.22 -5.68
CA TYR A 56 27.78 -8.40 -6.33
C TYR A 56 28.10 -9.88 -6.55
N GLU A 57 28.95 -10.14 -7.54
CA GLU A 57 29.44 -11.45 -7.91
C GLU A 57 30.92 -11.40 -8.34
N ASN A 58 31.59 -12.55 -8.35
CA ASN A 58 32.90 -12.76 -8.98
C ASN A 58 33.97 -11.74 -8.59
N TYR A 59 34.06 -11.40 -7.29
CA TYR A 59 35.11 -10.54 -6.76
C TYR A 59 36.44 -11.29 -6.68
N GLU A 60 37.40 -10.87 -7.49
CA GLU A 60 38.75 -11.43 -7.57
C GLU A 60 39.77 -10.38 -7.12
N PHE A 61 40.40 -10.63 -5.98
CA PHE A 61 41.38 -9.73 -5.41
C PHE A 61 42.65 -9.63 -6.26
N GLY A 62 43.05 -8.40 -6.54
CA GLY A 62 44.40 -8.09 -7.00
C GLY A 62 45.44 -8.17 -5.88
N THR A 63 46.67 -7.80 -6.22
CA THR A 63 47.79 -7.80 -5.27
C THR A 63 47.87 -6.51 -4.46
N HIS A 64 48.66 -6.50 -3.37
CA HIS A 64 48.93 -5.32 -2.53
C HIS A 64 47.70 -4.70 -1.82
N LEU A 65 46.66 -5.53 -1.66
CA LEU A 65 45.38 -5.18 -1.05
C LEU A 65 45.28 -5.68 0.40
N ALA A 66 45.20 -4.75 1.35
CA ALA A 66 45.06 -5.03 2.77
C ALA A 66 43.66 -5.59 3.10
N PRO A 67 43.51 -6.44 4.14
CA PRO A 67 42.23 -7.07 4.46
C PRO A 67 41.07 -6.11 4.72
N GLN A 68 41.32 -4.90 5.23
CA GLN A 68 40.25 -3.97 5.57
C GLN A 68 39.48 -3.40 4.35
N TRP A 69 40.02 -3.54 3.14
CA TRP A 69 39.44 -2.99 1.91
C TRP A 69 38.71 -4.04 1.06
N LYS A 70 38.52 -5.25 1.60
CA LYS A 70 38.03 -6.44 0.90
C LYS A 70 36.54 -6.72 1.14
N PHE A 71 35.73 -5.68 1.30
CA PHE A 71 34.31 -5.78 1.66
C PHE A 71 33.41 -5.24 0.54
N PRO A 72 33.03 -6.08 -0.45
CA PRO A 72 32.16 -5.68 -1.57
C PRO A 72 30.83 -5.04 -1.18
N ALA A 73 30.30 -5.37 0.00
CA ALA A 73 29.06 -4.80 0.50
C ALA A 73 29.13 -3.26 0.64
N LYS A 74 30.33 -2.68 0.77
CA LYS A 74 30.53 -1.22 0.77
C LYS A 74 30.25 -0.57 -0.59
N ALA A 75 30.22 -1.35 -1.67
CA ALA A 75 29.88 -0.85 -3.01
C ALA A 75 28.40 -1.00 -3.40
N LEU A 76 27.56 -1.38 -2.44
CA LEU A 76 26.11 -1.55 -2.64
C LEU A 76 25.36 -0.39 -2.01
N GLY A 77 24.28 0.05 -2.66
CA GLY A 77 23.55 1.24 -2.23
C GLY A 77 24.18 2.55 -2.69
N GLU A 78 23.81 3.64 -2.02
CA GLU A 78 24.22 4.99 -2.42
C GLU A 78 25.70 5.22 -2.19
N ALA A 79 26.35 5.96 -3.09
CA ALA A 79 27.73 6.39 -2.90
C ALA A 79 27.85 7.25 -1.63
N GLU A 80 28.81 6.93 -0.78
CA GLU A 80 29.00 7.62 0.50
C GLU A 80 29.96 8.81 0.36
N GLY A 81 30.89 8.77 -0.61
CA GLY A 81 31.88 9.81 -0.79
C GLY A 81 32.86 9.90 0.40
N GLU A 82 33.15 8.78 1.06
CA GLU A 82 34.08 8.70 2.19
C GLU A 82 35.23 7.72 1.93
N ILE A 83 36.44 8.08 2.39
CA ILE A 83 37.67 7.30 2.13
C ILE A 83 37.61 5.88 2.72
N GLY A 84 36.78 5.67 3.74
CA GLY A 84 36.61 4.38 4.41
C GLY A 84 35.55 3.48 3.79
N GLU A 85 34.68 4.02 2.94
CA GLU A 85 33.44 3.39 2.49
C GLU A 85 33.56 2.94 1.04
N ILE A 86 34.62 2.16 0.79
CA ILE A 86 34.94 1.60 -0.51
C ILE A 86 35.29 0.12 -0.43
N VAL A 87 35.18 -0.56 -1.58
CA VAL A 87 35.86 -1.81 -1.85
C VAL A 87 36.98 -1.57 -2.86
N SER A 88 38.21 -1.95 -2.50
CA SER A 88 39.37 -1.77 -3.37
C SER A 88 39.64 -3.03 -4.19
N LEU A 89 39.96 -2.91 -5.47
CA LEU A 89 40.16 -4.07 -6.33
C LEU A 89 41.50 -4.76 -6.09
N GLY A 90 42.52 -4.06 -5.58
CA GLY A 90 43.89 -4.56 -5.62
C GLY A 90 44.46 -4.47 -7.03
N ARG A 91 45.79 -4.44 -7.17
CA ARG A 91 46.41 -4.37 -8.49
C ARG A 91 46.06 -5.60 -9.34
N GLY A 92 45.37 -5.37 -10.45
CA GLY A 92 44.88 -6.37 -11.40
C GLY A 92 43.61 -7.11 -10.96
N GLY A 93 42.91 -6.62 -9.94
CA GLY A 93 41.67 -7.22 -9.45
C GLY A 93 40.45 -6.86 -10.29
N ARG A 94 39.30 -7.46 -9.96
CA ARG A 94 38.00 -7.15 -10.58
C ARG A 94 36.83 -7.48 -9.69
N ILE A 95 35.70 -6.82 -9.90
CA ILE A 95 34.42 -7.11 -9.24
C ILE A 95 33.27 -6.96 -10.25
N THR A 96 32.20 -7.73 -10.08
CA THR A 96 30.95 -7.54 -10.82
C THR A 96 29.85 -7.10 -9.85
N LEU A 97 29.21 -5.96 -10.10
CA LEU A 97 28.00 -5.52 -9.38
C LEU A 97 26.75 -5.95 -10.15
N VAL A 98 25.69 -6.23 -9.40
CA VAL A 98 24.39 -6.73 -9.87
C VAL A 98 23.31 -5.67 -9.65
N PHE A 99 22.37 -5.60 -10.60
CA PHE A 99 21.24 -4.68 -10.60
C PHE A 99 19.97 -5.47 -10.88
N SER A 100 19.25 -5.89 -9.83
CA SER A 100 18.03 -6.68 -9.97
C SER A 100 16.93 -5.95 -10.76
N GLY A 101 16.93 -4.62 -10.67
CA GLY A 101 16.06 -3.74 -11.44
C GLY A 101 16.46 -3.53 -12.91
N GLY A 102 17.68 -3.93 -13.28
CA GLY A 102 18.30 -3.67 -14.58
C GLY A 102 18.76 -2.23 -14.78
N ILE A 103 19.51 -1.99 -15.86
CA ILE A 103 19.89 -0.68 -16.40
C ILE A 103 19.46 -0.69 -17.86
N SER A 104 18.79 0.36 -18.32
CA SER A 104 18.30 0.45 -19.70
C SER A 104 18.87 1.66 -20.41
N ASP A 105 19.22 1.51 -21.68
CA ASP A 105 19.64 2.60 -22.57
C ASP A 105 18.52 3.64 -22.71
N GLY A 106 18.85 4.87 -22.34
CA GLY A 106 17.99 6.04 -22.39
C GLY A 106 18.73 7.27 -22.93
N PRO A 107 18.13 8.46 -22.86
CA PRO A 107 18.81 9.67 -23.31
C PRO A 107 20.04 9.99 -22.44
N GLY A 108 21.24 9.87 -23.01
CA GLY A 108 22.49 10.22 -22.35
C GLY A 108 23.00 9.10 -21.45
N ALA A 109 23.70 9.45 -20.36
CA ALA A 109 24.26 8.44 -19.47
C ALA A 109 23.18 7.62 -18.75
N ASP A 110 23.41 6.31 -18.62
CA ASP A 110 22.48 5.36 -18.02
C ASP A 110 22.91 4.90 -16.64
N PHE A 111 24.20 5.02 -16.33
CA PHE A 111 24.74 4.79 -15.00
C PHE A 111 26.01 5.62 -14.77
N ALA A 112 26.44 5.75 -13.53
CA ALA A 112 27.71 6.36 -13.18
C ALA A 112 28.49 5.50 -12.17
N VAL A 113 29.80 5.41 -12.37
CA VAL A 113 30.71 4.68 -11.47
C VAL A 113 31.42 5.67 -10.56
N PHE A 114 31.32 5.45 -9.25
CA PHE A 114 31.92 6.27 -8.20
C PHE A 114 33.20 5.63 -7.68
N GLU A 115 34.23 6.46 -7.58
CA GLU A 115 35.56 6.10 -7.11
C GLU A 115 35.97 7.13 -6.05
N ASN A 116 36.98 6.79 -5.26
CA ASN A 116 37.41 7.56 -4.10
C ASN A 116 38.73 8.35 -4.34
N ALA A 117 38.91 8.90 -5.54
CA ALA A 117 40.07 9.72 -5.88
C ALA A 117 40.21 10.91 -4.92
N PHE A 118 41.39 11.04 -4.32
CA PHE A 118 41.71 12.09 -3.34
C PHE A 118 41.72 13.50 -3.95
N SER A 119 41.86 13.63 -5.27
CA SER A 119 41.94 14.92 -5.95
C SER A 119 41.51 14.81 -7.42
N ASP A 120 41.43 15.94 -8.11
CA ASP A 120 41.13 15.98 -9.55
C ASP A 120 42.25 15.42 -10.44
N SER A 121 43.38 14.99 -9.88
CA SER A 121 44.53 14.48 -10.64
C SER A 121 45.13 13.17 -10.15
N PHE A 122 44.71 12.70 -8.98
CA PHE A 122 44.99 11.35 -8.50
C PHE A 122 43.84 10.46 -8.96
N LEU A 123 43.97 9.88 -10.15
CA LEU A 123 42.89 9.15 -10.82
C LEU A 123 43.26 7.67 -10.92
N GLU A 124 42.64 6.80 -10.13
CA GLU A 124 42.81 5.35 -10.22
C GLU A 124 41.77 4.79 -11.19
N LEU A 125 42.21 4.12 -12.26
CA LEU A 125 41.36 3.85 -13.42
C LEU A 125 40.89 2.40 -13.45
N ALA A 126 39.69 2.18 -13.98
CA ALA A 126 39.19 0.83 -14.27
C ALA A 126 38.50 0.76 -15.63
N TYR A 127 38.63 -0.41 -16.27
CA TYR A 127 37.76 -0.76 -17.39
C TYR A 127 36.36 -1.06 -16.88
N VAL A 128 35.36 -0.61 -17.63
CA VAL A 128 33.95 -0.89 -17.37
C VAL A 128 33.40 -1.82 -18.43
N GLU A 129 32.73 -2.87 -17.99
CA GLU A 129 32.10 -3.87 -18.84
C GLU A 129 30.68 -4.14 -18.37
N VAL A 130 29.75 -4.41 -19.30
CA VAL A 130 28.34 -4.66 -18.97
C VAL A 130 27.86 -5.98 -19.53
N SER A 131 26.88 -6.57 -18.86
CA SER A 131 26.25 -7.83 -19.27
C SER A 131 24.77 -7.86 -18.89
N SER A 132 23.97 -8.52 -19.73
CA SER A 132 22.57 -8.83 -19.43
C SER A 132 22.38 -10.22 -18.80
N ASP A 133 23.43 -11.07 -18.81
CA ASP A 133 23.35 -12.46 -18.36
C ASP A 133 24.40 -12.86 -17.31
N GLY A 134 25.28 -11.93 -16.91
CA GLY A 134 26.33 -12.15 -15.91
C GLY A 134 27.52 -12.98 -16.41
N THR A 135 27.56 -13.35 -17.71
CA THR A 135 28.59 -14.22 -18.30
C THR A 135 29.25 -13.61 -19.53
N ASN A 136 28.48 -13.00 -20.43
CA ASN A 136 28.97 -12.37 -21.65
C ASN A 136 29.07 -10.86 -21.41
N PHE A 137 30.30 -10.35 -21.34
CA PHE A 137 30.57 -8.96 -21.01
C PHE A 137 31.06 -8.18 -22.22
N THR A 138 30.46 -7.01 -22.44
CA THR A 138 30.89 -6.06 -23.46
C THR A 138 31.59 -4.89 -22.77
N ARG A 139 32.84 -4.65 -23.14
CA ARG A 139 33.67 -3.58 -22.56
C ARG A 139 33.46 -2.25 -23.28
N PHE A 140 33.34 -1.17 -22.51
CA PHE A 140 33.33 0.20 -23.04
C PHE A 140 34.68 0.56 -23.71
N PRO A 141 34.67 1.33 -24.82
CA PRO A 141 35.90 1.84 -25.39
C PRO A 141 36.50 2.94 -24.50
N GLY A 142 37.53 2.58 -23.74
CA GLY A 142 38.33 3.51 -22.95
C GLY A 142 39.52 4.07 -23.74
N TYR A 143 39.92 5.30 -23.44
CA TYR A 143 41.06 6.01 -24.05
C TYR A 143 41.85 6.76 -22.99
N SER A 144 43.19 6.68 -23.09
CA SER A 144 44.08 7.48 -22.27
C SER A 144 45.26 8.03 -23.08
N TRP A 145 45.54 9.31 -22.88
CA TRP A 145 46.73 9.99 -23.37
C TRP A 145 47.71 10.35 -22.24
N SER A 146 47.50 9.81 -21.02
CA SER A 146 48.42 9.98 -19.90
C SER A 146 49.77 9.31 -20.15
N THR A 147 50.82 9.83 -19.54
CA THR A 147 52.17 9.27 -19.60
C THR A 147 52.57 8.63 -18.28
N ALA A 148 53.62 7.82 -18.30
CA ALA A 148 54.25 7.29 -17.09
C ALA A 148 54.73 8.41 -16.14
N GLU A 149 55.09 9.58 -16.66
CA GLU A 149 55.53 10.74 -15.88
C GLU A 149 54.36 11.36 -15.11
N ASP A 150 53.20 11.51 -15.76
CA ASP A 150 51.97 12.04 -15.14
C ASP A 150 51.50 11.15 -13.99
N ALA A 151 51.51 9.82 -14.22
CA ALA A 151 51.14 8.81 -13.23
C ALA A 151 52.10 8.76 -12.05
N ALA A 152 53.42 8.77 -12.30
CA ALA A 152 54.43 8.78 -11.24
C ALA A 152 54.40 10.07 -10.41
N ALA A 153 53.90 11.16 -10.98
CA ALA A 153 53.71 12.44 -10.31
C ALA A 153 52.32 12.61 -9.69
N GLU A 154 51.41 11.64 -9.84
CA GLU A 154 50.03 11.70 -9.33
C GLU A 154 49.26 12.95 -9.86
N THR A 155 49.53 13.33 -11.10
CA THR A 155 49.07 14.58 -11.72
C THR A 155 48.33 14.36 -13.04
N ILE A 156 47.65 13.22 -13.19
CA ILE A 156 46.95 12.87 -14.42
C ILE A 156 45.84 13.88 -14.70
N ASN A 157 45.89 14.49 -15.88
CA ASN A 157 44.88 15.45 -16.29
C ASN A 157 43.61 14.71 -16.78
N PRO A 158 42.42 14.95 -16.17
CA PRO A 158 41.17 14.31 -16.60
C PRO A 158 40.82 14.51 -18.08
N THR A 159 41.29 15.59 -18.71
CA THR A 159 41.02 15.84 -20.13
C THR A 159 41.75 14.87 -21.07
N LEU A 160 42.63 14.02 -20.54
CA LEU A 160 43.35 12.99 -21.28
C LEU A 160 42.68 11.61 -21.19
N VAL A 161 41.65 11.45 -20.35
CA VAL A 161 40.97 10.18 -20.07
C VAL A 161 39.49 10.22 -20.50
N LYS A 162 39.01 9.19 -21.18
CA LYS A 162 37.60 8.97 -21.57
C LYS A 162 37.24 7.48 -21.48
N GLY A 163 36.01 7.16 -21.11
CA GLY A 163 35.49 5.78 -21.14
C GLY A 163 36.16 4.81 -20.15
N LEU A 164 36.87 5.33 -19.15
CA LEU A 164 37.42 4.60 -18.02
C LEU A 164 36.80 5.17 -16.74
N ALA A 165 36.50 4.31 -15.76
CA ALA A 165 36.03 4.77 -14.44
C ALA A 165 37.17 5.45 -13.67
N GLY A 166 36.85 6.19 -12.60
CA GLY A 166 37.86 6.82 -11.71
C GLY A 166 38.46 8.11 -12.22
N LYS A 167 37.83 8.73 -13.22
CA LYS A 167 38.23 10.01 -13.79
C LYS A 167 38.00 11.21 -12.86
N TYR A 168 37.06 11.10 -11.92
CA TYR A 168 36.62 12.23 -11.09
C TYR A 168 36.89 11.95 -9.61
N ARG A 169 37.23 13.02 -8.87
CA ARG A 169 37.45 12.96 -7.42
C ARG A 169 36.23 12.43 -6.67
N GLN A 170 36.48 11.97 -5.45
CA GLN A 170 35.48 11.54 -4.47
C GLN A 170 34.19 12.37 -4.50
N GLY A 171 33.05 11.66 -4.44
CA GLY A 171 31.69 12.22 -4.47
C GLY A 171 31.16 12.52 -5.87
N TYR A 172 31.95 12.30 -6.93
CA TYR A 172 31.54 12.48 -8.32
C TYR A 172 31.74 11.23 -9.14
N GLY A 173 30.66 10.73 -9.75
CA GLY A 173 30.66 9.56 -10.60
C GLY A 173 31.04 9.89 -12.04
N MET A 174 31.74 8.96 -12.69
CA MET A 174 31.98 8.97 -14.13
C MET A 174 30.77 8.39 -14.85
N PRO A 175 30.06 9.17 -15.69
CA PRO A 175 28.90 8.66 -16.43
C PRO A 175 29.28 7.72 -17.57
N PHE A 176 28.44 6.72 -17.81
CA PHE A 176 28.50 5.78 -18.92
C PHE A 176 27.14 5.74 -19.63
N ASP A 177 27.17 5.88 -20.96
CA ASP A 177 26.02 5.85 -21.86
C ASP A 177 26.08 4.55 -22.66
N LEU A 178 25.11 3.65 -22.47
CA LEU A 178 25.06 2.34 -23.11
C LEU A 178 25.04 2.45 -24.64
N ASP A 179 24.53 3.55 -25.20
CA ASP A 179 24.54 3.85 -26.63
C ASP A 179 25.97 3.94 -27.20
N ASP A 180 26.98 4.26 -26.38
CA ASP A 180 28.38 4.28 -26.81
C ASP A 180 28.86 2.90 -27.25
N LEU A 181 28.35 1.81 -26.66
CA LEU A 181 28.64 0.44 -27.08
C LEU A 181 28.04 0.13 -28.45
N ARG A 182 26.79 0.56 -28.68
CA ARG A 182 26.12 0.44 -29.99
C ARG A 182 26.90 1.17 -31.06
N ARG A 183 27.27 2.43 -30.79
CA ARG A 183 28.05 3.25 -31.72
C ARG A 183 29.40 2.61 -32.04
N ALA A 184 30.13 2.13 -31.03
CA ALA A 184 31.41 1.46 -31.24
C ALA A 184 31.28 0.19 -32.09
N TYR A 185 30.24 -0.62 -31.84
CA TYR A 185 29.96 -1.82 -32.61
C TYR A 185 29.61 -1.50 -34.08
N GLU A 186 28.70 -0.53 -34.31
CA GLU A 186 28.32 -0.09 -35.66
C GLU A 186 29.51 0.47 -36.45
N ALA A 187 30.39 1.24 -35.81
CA ALA A 187 31.61 1.73 -36.42
C ALA A 187 32.54 0.59 -36.86
N GLN A 188 32.68 -0.44 -36.02
CA GLN A 188 33.48 -1.60 -36.39
C GLN A 188 32.92 -2.34 -37.62
N LEU A 189 31.59 -2.43 -37.74
CA LEU A 189 30.95 -3.06 -38.90
C LEU A 189 31.17 -2.31 -40.22
N VAL A 190 31.36 -0.98 -40.17
CA VAL A 190 31.62 -0.16 -41.36
C VAL A 190 33.13 0.05 -41.63
N GLY A 191 33.99 -0.70 -40.94
CA GLY A 191 35.43 -0.76 -41.22
C GLY A 191 36.30 0.20 -40.42
N ASN A 192 35.87 0.60 -39.21
CA ASN A 192 36.72 1.34 -38.29
C ASN A 192 38.07 0.63 -38.05
N THR A 193 39.15 1.40 -37.98
CA THR A 193 40.52 0.91 -37.72
C THR A 193 41.11 1.44 -36.42
N ASP A 194 40.32 2.18 -35.63
CA ASP A 194 40.80 2.84 -34.41
C ASP A 194 41.02 1.86 -33.27
N PHE A 195 40.40 0.68 -33.33
CA PHE A 195 40.48 -0.34 -32.31
C PHE A 195 41.61 -1.34 -32.58
N THR A 196 42.24 -1.82 -31.52
CA THR A 196 43.08 -3.01 -31.60
C THR A 196 42.26 -4.22 -32.08
N ASN A 197 42.91 -5.14 -32.80
CA ASN A 197 42.23 -6.36 -33.27
C ASN A 197 41.61 -7.19 -32.13
N SER A 198 42.25 -7.19 -30.95
CA SER A 198 41.74 -7.88 -29.76
C SER A 198 40.46 -7.22 -29.23
N PHE A 199 40.44 -5.89 -29.08
CA PHE A 199 39.27 -5.17 -28.63
C PHE A 199 38.11 -5.25 -29.64
N ALA A 200 38.41 -5.02 -30.93
CA ALA A 200 37.42 -5.15 -32.00
C ALA A 200 36.81 -6.56 -32.06
N GLY A 201 37.65 -7.59 -31.93
CA GLY A 201 37.19 -8.98 -31.87
C GLY A 201 36.30 -9.25 -30.66
N ALA A 202 36.65 -8.76 -29.48
CA ALA A 202 35.82 -8.90 -28.28
C ALA A 202 34.47 -8.18 -28.43
N LEU A 203 34.49 -6.92 -28.88
CA LEU A 203 33.28 -6.10 -29.07
C LEU A 203 32.32 -6.75 -30.07
N THR A 204 32.81 -7.18 -31.22
CA THR A 204 31.97 -7.79 -32.27
C THR A 204 31.37 -9.14 -31.89
N ASN A 205 32.02 -9.87 -30.97
CA ASN A 205 31.52 -11.15 -30.47
C ASN A 205 30.52 -10.98 -29.31
N MET A 206 30.75 -10.01 -28.42
CA MET A 206 29.99 -9.87 -27.17
C MET A 206 28.80 -8.92 -27.30
N TYR A 207 28.94 -7.80 -28.02
CA TYR A 207 27.86 -6.81 -28.14
C TYR A 207 26.53 -7.40 -28.68
N PRO A 208 26.52 -8.30 -29.70
CA PRO A 208 25.27 -8.89 -30.18
C PRO A 208 24.51 -9.74 -29.15
N LEU A 209 25.12 -10.06 -28.00
CA LEU A 209 24.51 -10.80 -26.90
C LEU A 209 23.99 -9.87 -25.78
N LEU A 210 24.29 -8.57 -25.85
CA LEU A 210 23.90 -7.58 -24.85
C LEU A 210 22.49 -7.05 -25.14
N ASP A 211 21.62 -7.09 -24.15
CA ASP A 211 20.32 -6.43 -24.17
C ASP A 211 20.42 -5.05 -23.53
N LEU A 212 20.49 -4.01 -24.37
CA LEU A 212 20.55 -2.63 -23.92
C LEU A 212 19.29 -2.17 -23.18
N SER A 213 18.17 -2.88 -23.32
CA SER A 213 16.96 -2.59 -22.56
C SER A 213 16.97 -3.19 -21.15
N HIS A 214 17.94 -4.07 -20.84
CA HIS A 214 18.06 -4.70 -19.54
C HIS A 214 19.49 -5.24 -19.30
N VAL A 215 20.41 -4.35 -18.95
CA VAL A 215 21.73 -4.70 -18.42
C VAL A 215 21.60 -5.01 -16.94
N SER A 216 22.01 -6.20 -16.52
CA SER A 216 21.85 -6.66 -15.13
C SER A 216 23.16 -6.67 -14.34
N HIS A 217 24.30 -6.51 -15.02
CA HIS A 217 25.62 -6.58 -14.41
C HIS A 217 26.56 -5.51 -14.96
N VAL A 218 27.36 -4.90 -14.07
CA VAL A 218 28.49 -4.04 -14.42
C VAL A 218 29.74 -4.63 -13.78
N ARG A 219 30.76 -4.95 -14.58
CA ARG A 219 32.06 -5.43 -14.13
C ARG A 219 33.12 -4.35 -14.25
N LEU A 220 33.85 -4.15 -13.17
CA LEU A 220 35.01 -3.27 -13.10
C LEU A 220 36.28 -4.10 -13.04
N VAL A 221 37.25 -3.75 -13.87
CA VAL A 221 38.56 -4.39 -13.94
C VAL A 221 39.63 -3.34 -13.74
N ASP A 222 40.44 -3.52 -12.71
CA ASP A 222 41.52 -2.62 -12.34
C ASP A 222 42.51 -2.39 -13.49
N VAL A 223 42.91 -1.14 -13.69
CA VAL A 223 44.10 -0.79 -14.46
C VAL A 223 45.30 -0.79 -13.51
N VAL A 224 46.30 -1.63 -13.76
CA VAL A 224 47.45 -1.77 -12.85
C VAL A 224 48.31 -0.50 -12.77
N GLY A 225 48.30 0.33 -13.81
CA GLY A 225 49.03 1.61 -13.85
C GLY A 225 50.47 1.58 -14.33
N ASP A 226 51.08 0.40 -14.46
CA ASP A 226 52.48 0.25 -14.86
C ASP A 226 52.71 0.33 -16.39
N GLY A 227 51.66 0.65 -17.16
CA GLY A 227 51.69 0.71 -18.62
C GLY A 227 51.57 -0.66 -19.31
N THR A 228 51.28 -1.75 -18.57
CA THR A 228 50.97 -3.05 -19.17
C THR A 228 49.56 -3.13 -19.73
N ALA A 229 48.63 -2.34 -19.19
CA ALA A 229 47.28 -2.21 -19.69
C ALA A 229 47.25 -1.32 -20.94
N THR A 230 46.34 -1.59 -21.86
CA THR A 230 46.17 -0.81 -23.10
C THR A 230 44.72 -0.44 -23.33
N ASP A 231 44.54 0.79 -23.81
CA ASP A 231 43.24 1.36 -24.15
C ASP A 231 42.64 0.71 -25.41
N ALA A 232 41.47 1.16 -25.86
CA ALA A 232 40.80 0.56 -27.02
C ALA A 232 41.62 0.68 -28.32
N ALA A 233 42.46 1.72 -28.44
CA ALA A 233 43.35 1.97 -29.58
C ALA A 233 44.74 1.33 -29.44
N GLY A 234 45.04 0.75 -28.28
CA GLY A 234 46.29 0.06 -28.00
C GLY A 234 47.37 0.95 -27.40
N PHE A 235 47.05 2.18 -27.01
CA PHE A 235 47.96 3.02 -26.24
C PHE A 235 47.99 2.57 -24.78
N GLN A 236 49.13 2.75 -24.12
CA GLN A 236 49.31 2.33 -22.74
C GLN A 236 48.44 3.20 -21.82
N VAL A 237 47.76 2.56 -20.86
CA VAL A 237 47.03 3.27 -19.82
C VAL A 237 47.90 3.30 -18.57
N TYR A 238 48.14 4.52 -18.08
CA TYR A 238 48.84 4.79 -16.84
C TYR A 238 47.89 5.42 -15.83
N ASP A 239 47.99 4.99 -14.59
CA ASP A 239 47.38 5.54 -13.39
C ASP A 239 48.38 5.43 -12.21
N PRO A 240 48.11 5.99 -11.02
CA PRO A 240 49.08 6.00 -9.91
C PRO A 240 49.67 4.62 -9.62
N TYR A 241 51.00 4.51 -9.72
CA TYR A 241 51.72 3.27 -9.51
C TYR A 241 53.13 3.52 -8.95
N PRO A 242 53.63 2.71 -8.01
CA PRO A 242 52.99 1.54 -7.39
C PRO A 242 52.15 1.88 -6.13
N THR A 243 50.84 1.61 -6.13
CA THR A 243 49.90 1.84 -5.00
C THR A 243 49.88 0.71 -3.97
N ILE A 244 49.73 1.00 -2.68
CA ILE A 244 49.76 -0.01 -1.59
C ILE A 244 48.59 0.16 -0.63
N SER A 245 48.25 -0.90 0.13
CA SER A 245 47.15 -0.91 1.11
C SER A 245 45.78 -0.99 0.44
N SER A 246 45.28 0.09 -0.14
CA SER A 246 44.10 0.14 -1.02
C SER A 246 44.59 0.28 -2.47
N ALA A 247 45.34 -0.72 -2.94
CA ALA A 247 45.97 -0.61 -4.25
C ALA A 247 44.94 -0.77 -5.38
N GLY A 248 45.04 0.05 -6.42
CA GLY A 248 44.17 -0.07 -7.59
C GLY A 248 42.83 0.62 -7.37
N PHE A 249 41.85 0.31 -8.19
CA PHE A 249 40.56 1.02 -8.17
C PHE A 249 39.80 0.88 -6.85
N ASP A 250 39.48 2.02 -6.21
CA ASP A 250 38.74 2.12 -4.95
C ASP A 250 37.25 2.45 -5.20
N LEU A 251 36.43 1.41 -5.39
CA LEU A 251 35.02 1.52 -5.76
C LEU A 251 34.14 1.92 -4.56
N ASP A 252 33.45 3.05 -4.70
CA ASP A 252 32.44 3.56 -3.75
C ASP A 252 31.04 3.04 -4.11
N ALA A 253 30.55 3.25 -5.33
CA ALA A 253 29.25 2.71 -5.76
C ALA A 253 29.07 2.75 -7.29
N ILE A 254 27.95 2.20 -7.76
CA ILE A 254 27.43 2.42 -9.11
C ILE A 254 25.96 2.84 -9.02
N GLY A 255 25.67 4.06 -9.46
CA GLY A 255 24.31 4.63 -9.49
C GLY A 255 23.67 4.47 -10.86
N VAL A 256 22.41 4.04 -10.90
CA VAL A 256 21.59 3.85 -12.10
C VAL A 256 20.82 5.12 -12.41
N ILE A 257 20.88 5.59 -13.66
CA ILE A 257 20.20 6.80 -14.16
C ILE A 257 18.93 6.41 -14.93
N ASN A 258 19.05 5.42 -15.82
CA ASN A 258 17.94 4.90 -16.61
C ASN A 258 17.70 3.43 -16.28
N GLN A 259 16.46 3.10 -15.88
CA GLN A 259 16.06 1.76 -15.50
C GLN A 259 14.80 1.35 -16.27
N PRO A 260 14.63 0.05 -16.61
CA PRO A 260 13.38 -0.46 -17.14
C PRO A 260 12.20 -0.11 -16.25
N ALA A 261 11.06 0.22 -16.85
CA ALA A 261 9.84 0.39 -16.08
C ALA A 261 9.52 -0.90 -15.30
N PRO A 262 9.15 -0.81 -14.00
CA PRO A 262 8.86 -2.00 -13.20
C PRO A 262 7.68 -2.76 -13.79
N THR A 263 7.81 -4.09 -13.89
CA THR A 263 6.77 -4.99 -14.41
C THR A 263 6.25 -5.91 -13.34
N GLY A 264 4.94 -6.18 -13.33
CA GLY A 264 4.33 -7.15 -12.41
C GLY A 264 4.13 -6.64 -10.98
N LEU A 265 3.97 -5.33 -10.77
CA LEU A 265 3.59 -4.75 -9.49
C LEU A 265 2.26 -5.34 -9.01
N LEU A 266 2.16 -5.67 -7.72
CA LEU A 266 0.89 -6.13 -7.14
C LEU A 266 -0.11 -4.97 -7.09
N GLN A 267 -1.39 -5.32 -7.15
CA GLN A 267 -2.50 -4.38 -7.08
C GLN A 267 -3.69 -5.04 -6.37
N ALA A 268 -4.60 -4.23 -5.84
CA ALA A 268 -5.79 -4.67 -5.12
C ALA A 268 -7.07 -4.00 -5.70
N ILE A 269 -8.20 -4.68 -5.49
CA ILE A 269 -9.53 -4.14 -5.78
C ILE A 269 -10.15 -3.69 -4.46
N LEU A 270 -10.61 -2.44 -4.40
CA LEU A 270 -11.53 -1.95 -3.39
C LEU A 270 -12.95 -2.07 -3.95
N PHE A 271 -13.76 -2.90 -3.32
CA PHE A 271 -15.16 -3.10 -3.66
C PHE A 271 -15.92 -3.27 -2.34
N ASP A 272 -16.78 -2.32 -2.00
CA ASP A 272 -17.51 -2.35 -0.73
C ASP A 272 -18.66 -3.36 -0.77
N PRO A 273 -19.03 -3.96 0.39
CA PRO A 273 -20.19 -4.85 0.48
C PRO A 273 -21.45 -4.18 -0.07
N ILE A 274 -22.27 -4.97 -0.76
CA ILE A 274 -23.52 -4.49 -1.35
C ILE A 274 -24.66 -4.78 -0.34
N PRO A 275 -25.39 -3.77 0.14
CA PRO A 275 -26.56 -3.99 0.99
C PRO A 275 -27.62 -4.81 0.25
N HIS A 276 -28.50 -5.48 1.00
CA HIS A 276 -29.65 -6.17 0.41
C HIS A 276 -30.50 -5.22 -0.45
N GLN A 277 -31.08 -5.74 -1.54
CA GLN A 277 -31.75 -4.95 -2.56
C GLN A 277 -33.21 -5.36 -2.72
N LYS A 278 -34.08 -4.38 -2.98
CA LYS A 278 -35.47 -4.68 -3.38
C LYS A 278 -35.50 -4.97 -4.87
N LEU A 279 -36.26 -6.00 -5.25
CA LEU A 279 -36.53 -6.31 -6.66
C LEU A 279 -37.14 -5.10 -7.39
N ALA A 280 -37.96 -4.32 -6.69
CA ALA A 280 -38.60 -3.11 -7.21
C ALA A 280 -37.62 -2.01 -7.67
N PHE A 281 -36.35 -2.01 -7.21
CA PHE A 281 -35.33 -1.06 -7.72
C PHE A 281 -34.89 -1.41 -9.14
N GLY A 282 -35.05 -2.67 -9.56
CA GLY A 282 -34.68 -3.15 -10.89
C GLY A 282 -33.17 -3.25 -11.15
N SER A 283 -32.36 -2.38 -10.55
CA SER A 283 -30.90 -2.43 -10.68
C SER A 283 -30.17 -1.67 -9.56
N VAL A 284 -28.89 -1.96 -9.39
CA VAL A 284 -27.93 -1.18 -8.59
C VAL A 284 -26.67 -0.89 -9.42
N GLU A 285 -26.08 0.28 -9.20
CA GLU A 285 -24.79 0.65 -9.80
C GLU A 285 -23.65 0.11 -8.91
N LEU A 286 -22.70 -0.59 -9.52
CA LEU A 286 -21.55 -1.18 -8.84
C LEU A 286 -20.37 -0.21 -8.87
N GLN A 287 -19.73 -0.02 -7.72
CA GLN A 287 -18.58 0.87 -7.58
C GLN A 287 -17.41 0.10 -6.98
N ALA A 288 -16.45 -0.25 -7.83
CA ALA A 288 -15.20 -0.89 -7.45
C ALA A 288 -14.05 -0.19 -8.14
N THR A 289 -12.94 -0.07 -7.45
CA THR A 289 -11.73 0.59 -7.94
C THR A 289 -10.54 -0.34 -7.78
N ALA A 290 -9.56 -0.20 -8.67
CA ALA A 290 -8.25 -0.81 -8.48
C ALA A 290 -7.25 0.27 -8.06
N ASP A 291 -6.38 -0.01 -7.10
CA ASP A 291 -5.32 0.92 -6.66
C ASP A 291 -4.31 1.27 -7.76
N SER A 292 -4.21 0.43 -8.80
CA SER A 292 -3.47 0.69 -10.04
C SER A 292 -4.12 1.73 -10.96
N GLY A 293 -5.38 2.11 -10.70
CA GLY A 293 -6.21 2.94 -11.60
C GLY A 293 -6.73 2.21 -12.83
N LEU A 294 -6.50 0.89 -12.96
CA LEU A 294 -7.02 0.09 -14.07
C LEU A 294 -8.53 -0.14 -13.93
N PRO A 295 -9.28 -0.21 -15.05
CA PRO A 295 -10.73 -0.42 -15.00
C PRO A 295 -11.08 -1.79 -14.44
N VAL A 296 -12.04 -1.80 -13.52
CA VAL A 296 -12.62 -3.03 -12.95
C VAL A 296 -13.76 -3.51 -13.84
N SER A 297 -13.90 -4.83 -13.93
CA SER A 297 -14.98 -5.51 -14.66
C SER A 297 -15.77 -6.40 -13.71
N TYR A 298 -17.06 -6.58 -13.96
CA TYR A 298 -17.94 -7.36 -13.11
C TYR A 298 -18.46 -8.61 -13.83
N SER A 299 -18.70 -9.66 -13.05
CA SER A 299 -19.36 -10.88 -13.52
C SER A 299 -20.28 -11.44 -12.44
N ILE A 300 -21.38 -12.07 -12.85
CA ILE A 300 -22.26 -12.80 -11.94
C ILE A 300 -21.70 -14.19 -11.75
N GLN A 301 -21.38 -14.54 -10.51
CA GLN A 301 -21.03 -15.91 -10.14
C GLN A 301 -22.28 -16.77 -10.00
N SER A 302 -23.31 -16.24 -9.33
CA SER A 302 -24.61 -16.91 -9.19
C SER A 302 -25.74 -15.91 -8.90
N GLY A 303 -26.99 -16.37 -9.03
CA GLY A 303 -28.20 -15.59 -8.70
C GLY A 303 -28.98 -15.05 -9.90
N SER A 304 -30.16 -14.51 -9.62
CA SER A 304 -31.11 -13.98 -10.61
C SER A 304 -30.80 -12.51 -10.97
N ALA A 305 -29.65 -12.28 -11.60
CA ALA A 305 -29.22 -10.96 -12.04
C ALA A 305 -28.40 -10.99 -13.34
N THR A 306 -28.29 -9.85 -14.01
CA THR A 306 -27.41 -9.64 -15.16
C THR A 306 -26.58 -8.39 -14.94
N VAL A 307 -25.32 -8.39 -15.38
CA VAL A 307 -24.46 -7.21 -15.30
C VAL A 307 -24.05 -6.72 -16.69
N ALA A 308 -24.18 -5.42 -16.92
CA ALA A 308 -23.72 -4.76 -18.13
C ALA A 308 -22.94 -3.50 -17.72
N ALA A 309 -21.65 -3.46 -18.06
CA ALA A 309 -20.70 -2.49 -17.50
C ALA A 309 -20.75 -2.52 -15.96
N ASP A 310 -21.11 -1.40 -15.34
CA ASP A 310 -21.25 -1.16 -13.90
C ASP A 310 -22.68 -1.32 -13.40
N VAL A 311 -23.66 -1.59 -14.26
CA VAL A 311 -25.07 -1.73 -13.85
C VAL A 311 -25.44 -3.19 -13.67
N LEU A 312 -25.76 -3.55 -12.42
CA LEU A 312 -26.29 -4.85 -12.04
C LEU A 312 -27.83 -4.81 -12.03
N SER A 313 -28.47 -5.45 -13.01
CA SER A 313 -29.94 -5.53 -13.12
C SER A 313 -30.48 -6.81 -12.51
N PHE A 314 -31.53 -6.68 -11.69
CA PHE A 314 -32.19 -7.79 -11.02
C PHE A 314 -33.26 -8.42 -11.93
N THR A 315 -33.28 -9.75 -12.02
CA THR A 315 -34.26 -10.49 -12.83
C THR A 315 -35.17 -11.39 -12.00
N GLY A 316 -34.95 -11.46 -10.68
CA GLY A 316 -35.75 -12.22 -9.74
C GLY A 316 -35.20 -12.11 -8.32
N THR A 317 -35.90 -12.70 -7.36
CA THR A 317 -35.46 -12.78 -5.97
C THR A 317 -34.43 -13.90 -5.75
N GLY A 318 -33.74 -13.85 -4.60
CA GLY A 318 -32.73 -14.81 -4.19
C GLY A 318 -31.38 -14.17 -3.88
N VAL A 319 -30.40 -15.00 -3.55
CA VAL A 319 -29.01 -14.57 -3.34
C VAL A 319 -28.36 -14.27 -4.69
N VAL A 320 -27.68 -13.14 -4.77
CA VAL A 320 -26.84 -12.73 -5.91
C VAL A 320 -25.40 -12.65 -5.47
N GLU A 321 -24.53 -13.32 -6.21
CA GLU A 321 -23.08 -13.33 -6.01
C GLU A 321 -22.41 -12.62 -7.19
N VAL A 322 -21.76 -11.49 -6.93
CA VAL A 322 -21.09 -10.67 -7.94
C VAL A 322 -19.60 -10.58 -7.66
N VAL A 323 -18.80 -10.76 -8.72
CA VAL A 323 -17.33 -10.74 -8.65
C VAL A 323 -16.82 -9.52 -9.38
N ALA A 324 -16.02 -8.70 -8.69
CA ALA A 324 -15.19 -7.66 -9.27
C ALA A 324 -13.83 -8.25 -9.66
N ASN A 325 -13.43 -8.02 -10.91
CA ASN A 325 -12.21 -8.55 -11.51
C ASN A 325 -11.39 -7.43 -12.15
N GLN A 326 -10.07 -7.54 -12.01
CA GLN A 326 -9.11 -6.68 -12.69
C GLN A 326 -7.99 -7.60 -13.22
N ALA A 327 -7.70 -7.52 -14.52
CA ALA A 327 -6.83 -8.45 -15.23
C ALA A 327 -5.33 -8.08 -15.23
N GLY A 328 -4.96 -6.88 -14.82
CA GLY A 328 -3.61 -6.36 -14.86
C GLY A 328 -3.22 -5.83 -16.23
N ASN A 329 -1.95 -5.49 -16.38
CA ASN A 329 -1.32 -5.12 -17.63
C ASN A 329 0.18 -5.47 -17.58
N THR A 330 1.01 -4.83 -18.41
CA THR A 330 2.46 -5.03 -18.41
C THR A 330 3.15 -4.56 -17.12
N PHE A 331 2.56 -3.58 -16.43
CA PHE A 331 3.12 -2.97 -15.21
C PHE A 331 2.56 -3.60 -13.94
N TYR A 332 1.29 -4.01 -13.94
CA TYR A 332 0.62 -4.58 -12.78
C TYR A 332 0.14 -6.01 -13.02
N ALA A 333 0.41 -6.90 -12.08
CA ALA A 333 -0.14 -8.26 -12.07
C ALA A 333 -1.68 -8.24 -11.93
N PRO A 334 -2.42 -9.28 -12.35
CA PRO A 334 -3.85 -9.39 -12.06
C PRO A 334 -4.15 -9.27 -10.57
N ALA A 335 -5.26 -8.60 -10.22
CA ALA A 335 -5.69 -8.48 -8.83
C ALA A 335 -6.39 -9.77 -8.36
N SER A 336 -6.35 -10.06 -7.06
CA SER A 336 -7.25 -11.05 -6.47
C SER A 336 -8.71 -10.60 -6.65
N PRO A 337 -9.59 -11.43 -7.26
CA PRO A 337 -11.00 -11.08 -7.42
C PRO A 337 -11.68 -10.87 -6.07
N VAL A 338 -12.60 -9.90 -6.01
CA VAL A 338 -13.42 -9.63 -4.82
C VAL A 338 -14.85 -10.06 -5.09
N LEU A 339 -15.37 -10.97 -4.27
CA LEU A 339 -16.73 -11.52 -4.35
C LEU A 339 -17.59 -10.90 -3.25
N HIS A 340 -18.74 -10.36 -3.63
CA HIS A 340 -19.81 -9.97 -2.70
C HIS A 340 -21.08 -10.76 -2.94
N SER A 341 -21.79 -11.01 -1.85
CA SER A 341 -23.06 -11.74 -1.83
C SER A 341 -24.10 -10.91 -1.10
N PHE A 342 -25.29 -10.80 -1.67
CA PHE A 342 -26.41 -10.08 -1.06
C PHE A 342 -27.75 -10.68 -1.53
N HIS A 343 -28.82 -10.39 -0.79
CA HIS A 343 -30.17 -10.82 -1.14
C HIS A 343 -30.88 -9.78 -2.01
N VAL A 344 -31.55 -10.26 -3.05
CA VAL A 344 -32.64 -9.55 -3.74
C VAL A 344 -33.96 -10.13 -3.26
N ALA A 345 -34.85 -9.29 -2.72
CA ALA A 345 -36.15 -9.71 -2.20
C ALA A 345 -37.26 -8.70 -2.57
N GLU A 346 -38.52 -9.03 -2.30
CA GLU A 346 -39.62 -8.08 -2.50
C GLU A 346 -39.54 -6.95 -1.46
N GLU A 347 -39.26 -7.33 -0.21
CA GLU A 347 -39.11 -6.41 0.90
C GLU A 347 -37.80 -6.64 1.66
N ILE A 348 -37.32 -5.56 2.29
CA ILE A 348 -36.17 -5.59 3.21
C ILE A 348 -36.71 -5.28 4.60
N GLN A 349 -36.12 -5.91 5.59
CA GLN A 349 -36.52 -5.79 6.98
C GLN A 349 -35.30 -5.55 7.88
N HIS A 350 -35.57 -5.13 9.10
CA HIS A 350 -34.60 -4.81 10.13
C HIS A 350 -35.08 -5.35 11.47
N ILE A 351 -34.16 -5.54 12.41
CA ILE A 351 -34.43 -5.98 13.78
C ILE A 351 -34.27 -4.79 14.71
N PHE A 352 -35.11 -4.73 15.74
CA PHE A 352 -34.88 -3.90 16.91
C PHE A 352 -34.86 -4.80 18.14
N VAL A 353 -33.83 -4.63 18.98
CA VAL A 353 -33.73 -5.28 20.29
C VAL A 353 -33.81 -4.19 21.35
N GLU A 354 -34.62 -4.43 22.38
CA GLU A 354 -34.65 -3.54 23.54
C GLU A 354 -33.28 -3.54 24.23
N LEU A 355 -32.80 -2.34 24.59
CA LEU A 355 -31.54 -2.18 25.29
C LEU A 355 -31.60 -2.83 26.67
N LEU A 356 -30.46 -3.38 27.09
CA LEU A 356 -30.29 -3.97 28.41
C LEU A 356 -29.18 -3.23 29.16
N PRO A 357 -29.40 -2.76 30.40
CA PRO A 357 -28.31 -2.25 31.22
C PRO A 357 -27.36 -3.37 31.62
N ASN A 358 -26.23 -2.99 32.21
CA ASN A 358 -25.38 -3.94 32.93
C ASN A 358 -26.21 -4.69 33.98
N GLN A 359 -25.79 -5.90 34.31
CA GLN A 359 -26.50 -6.81 35.19
C GLN A 359 -25.66 -7.17 36.40
N LEU A 360 -26.32 -7.47 37.51
CA LEU A 360 -25.64 -7.94 38.71
C LEU A 360 -25.41 -9.45 38.65
N GLN A 361 -24.23 -9.89 39.12
CA GLN A 361 -23.94 -11.28 39.43
C GLN A 361 -24.81 -11.76 40.60
N SER A 362 -26.05 -12.10 40.31
CA SER A 362 -27.06 -12.49 41.29
C SER A 362 -27.78 -13.79 40.96
N GLY A 363 -27.52 -14.36 39.78
CA GLY A 363 -28.33 -15.45 39.23
C GLY A 363 -29.69 -14.97 38.75
N GLY A 364 -30.33 -15.74 37.87
CA GLY A 364 -31.71 -15.48 37.45
C GLY A 364 -31.85 -15.23 35.96
N THR A 365 -33.08 -14.93 35.57
CA THR A 365 -33.48 -14.84 34.16
C THR A 365 -34.09 -13.49 33.83
N ILE A 366 -33.74 -12.95 32.67
CA ILE A 366 -34.29 -11.71 32.12
C ILE A 366 -35.04 -12.04 30.83
N GLN A 367 -36.24 -11.49 30.69
CA GLN A 367 -36.96 -11.53 29.42
C GLN A 367 -36.44 -10.40 28.51
N MET A 368 -35.80 -10.79 27.42
CA MET A 368 -35.41 -9.89 26.34
C MET A 368 -36.56 -9.70 25.35
N ASN A 369 -36.63 -8.54 24.73
CA ASN A 369 -37.61 -8.19 23.71
C ASN A 369 -36.88 -7.86 22.41
N ALA A 370 -37.20 -8.60 21.34
CA ALA A 370 -36.79 -8.23 19.99
C ALA A 370 -37.90 -8.39 18.97
N TYR A 371 -37.85 -7.54 17.96
CA TYR A 371 -38.89 -7.40 16.95
C TYR A 371 -38.26 -7.24 15.58
N ALA A 372 -38.78 -7.95 14.58
CA ALA A 372 -38.47 -7.68 13.19
C ALA A 372 -39.54 -6.75 12.60
N SER A 373 -39.15 -5.83 11.72
CA SER A 373 -40.10 -4.89 11.09
C SER A 373 -41.12 -5.58 10.18
N SER A 374 -40.83 -6.80 9.73
CA SER A 374 -41.75 -7.69 9.02
C SER A 374 -42.77 -8.39 9.93
N GLY A 375 -42.54 -8.40 11.25
CA GLY A 375 -43.25 -9.23 12.22
C GLY A 375 -42.81 -10.69 12.27
N LEU A 376 -41.76 -11.08 11.53
CA LEU A 376 -41.18 -12.43 11.60
C LEU A 376 -40.50 -12.67 12.96
N PRO A 377 -40.48 -13.92 13.47
CA PRO A 377 -39.81 -14.24 14.74
C PRO A 377 -38.31 -13.97 14.67
N VAL A 378 -37.80 -13.18 15.60
CA VAL A 378 -36.36 -12.97 15.80
C VAL A 378 -35.79 -14.15 16.58
N LEU A 379 -34.59 -14.59 16.21
CA LEU A 379 -33.81 -15.59 16.93
C LEU A 379 -32.67 -14.89 17.68
N MET A 380 -32.27 -15.44 18.82
CA MET A 380 -31.15 -14.91 19.61
C MET A 380 -30.16 -15.99 20.01
N GLU A 381 -28.90 -15.63 20.09
CA GLU A 381 -27.84 -16.46 20.66
C GLU A 381 -26.85 -15.60 21.48
N VAL A 382 -26.13 -16.25 22.40
CA VAL A 382 -24.94 -15.66 23.01
C VAL A 382 -23.82 -15.78 21.99
N TYR A 383 -23.40 -14.65 21.44
CA TYR A 383 -22.33 -14.59 20.45
C TYR A 383 -20.96 -14.67 21.13
N GLU A 384 -20.81 -13.91 22.22
CA GLU A 384 -19.62 -13.92 23.07
C GLU A 384 -20.03 -13.70 24.54
N GLY A 385 -19.30 -14.31 25.48
CA GLY A 385 -19.51 -14.13 26.91
C GLY A 385 -19.16 -15.35 27.77
N PRO A 386 -19.46 -15.31 29.08
CA PRO A 386 -19.19 -16.41 30.00
C PRO A 386 -19.93 -17.70 29.59
N ALA A 387 -19.26 -18.84 29.73
CA ALA A 387 -19.76 -20.12 29.19
C ALA A 387 -21.08 -20.62 29.82
N ALA A 388 -21.43 -20.12 31.01
CA ALA A 388 -22.67 -20.47 31.68
C ALA A 388 -23.86 -19.57 31.29
N VAL A 389 -23.61 -18.41 30.68
CA VAL A 389 -24.66 -17.49 30.22
C VAL A 389 -25.32 -18.10 28.99
N MET A 390 -26.66 -18.15 29.00
CA MET A 390 -27.44 -18.77 27.92
C MET A 390 -28.64 -17.91 27.60
N ILE A 391 -29.05 -17.87 26.32
CA ILE A 391 -30.33 -17.29 25.93
C ILE A 391 -31.16 -18.32 25.18
N GLY A 392 -32.43 -18.41 25.53
CA GLY A 392 -33.35 -19.25 24.77
C GLY A 392 -33.66 -18.62 23.42
N GLU A 393 -33.35 -19.35 22.35
CA GLU A 393 -33.32 -18.82 20.97
C GLU A 393 -34.63 -18.16 20.52
N THR A 394 -35.78 -18.72 20.93
CA THR A 394 -37.11 -18.26 20.49
C THR A 394 -37.98 -17.66 21.59
N ASN A 395 -37.71 -17.98 22.85
CA ASN A 395 -38.43 -17.40 23.99
C ASN A 395 -37.70 -16.19 24.58
N HIS A 396 -36.46 -15.92 24.14
CA HIS A 396 -35.63 -14.78 24.53
C HIS A 396 -35.44 -14.64 26.04
N VAL A 397 -35.45 -15.77 26.76
CA VAL A 397 -35.15 -15.81 28.19
C VAL A 397 -33.64 -15.94 28.35
N LEU A 398 -33.00 -14.85 28.79
CA LEU A 398 -31.57 -14.77 29.11
C LEU A 398 -31.35 -15.27 30.54
N ASP A 399 -30.60 -16.34 30.71
CA ASP A 399 -30.07 -16.79 31.99
C ASP A 399 -28.68 -16.16 32.19
N LEU A 400 -28.58 -15.26 33.17
CA LEU A 400 -27.34 -14.56 33.50
C LEU A 400 -26.28 -15.48 34.11
N ALA A 401 -26.69 -16.69 34.51
CA ALA A 401 -25.91 -17.52 35.41
C ALA A 401 -25.45 -16.72 36.64
N ASN A 402 -24.45 -17.23 37.35
CA ASN A 402 -23.86 -16.55 38.49
C ASN A 402 -22.37 -16.27 38.22
N GLU A 403 -22.07 -15.75 37.03
CA GLU A 403 -20.73 -15.44 36.54
C GLU A 403 -20.63 -13.97 36.14
N THR A 404 -19.45 -13.37 36.27
CA THR A 404 -19.18 -12.01 35.79
C THR A 404 -18.53 -12.05 34.41
N GLY A 405 -18.67 -10.97 33.64
CA GLY A 405 -18.01 -10.78 32.34
C GLY A 405 -18.87 -10.03 31.33
N ASP A 406 -18.24 -9.67 30.22
CA ASP A 406 -18.89 -9.02 29.08
C ASP A 406 -19.76 -10.03 28.35
N VAL A 407 -20.95 -9.62 27.92
CA VAL A 407 -21.89 -10.44 27.17
C VAL A 407 -22.30 -9.71 25.90
N THR A 408 -22.11 -10.38 24.77
CA THR A 408 -22.61 -9.93 23.46
C THR A 408 -23.66 -10.90 22.98
N LEU A 409 -24.91 -10.44 22.90
CA LEU A 409 -26.01 -11.17 22.29
C LEU A 409 -26.10 -10.83 20.81
N ARG A 410 -26.35 -11.83 19.98
CA ARG A 410 -26.68 -11.65 18.57
C ARG A 410 -28.14 -11.96 18.35
N ALA A 411 -28.89 -10.98 17.88
CA ALA A 411 -30.24 -11.15 17.40
C ALA A 411 -30.22 -11.19 15.86
N TYR A 412 -30.81 -12.23 15.29
CA TYR A 412 -30.82 -12.44 13.84
C TYR A 412 -32.19 -12.92 13.36
N GLN A 413 -32.48 -12.65 12.09
CA GLN A 413 -33.74 -13.04 11.48
C GLN A 413 -33.41 -13.47 10.03
N PRO A 414 -33.74 -14.71 9.63
CA PRO A 414 -33.29 -15.29 8.36
C PRO A 414 -34.11 -14.90 7.12
N GLY A 415 -35.21 -14.16 7.29
CA GLY A 415 -36.12 -13.81 6.19
C GLY A 415 -37.10 -14.91 5.85
N ASP A 416 -37.83 -14.69 4.76
CA ASP A 416 -38.76 -15.65 4.18
C ASP A 416 -38.79 -15.53 2.65
N ALA A 417 -39.84 -16.03 1.99
CA ALA A 417 -39.97 -15.94 0.54
C ALA A 417 -40.17 -14.51 0.02
N THR A 418 -40.53 -13.56 0.89
CA THR A 418 -40.87 -12.17 0.57
C THR A 418 -39.83 -11.18 1.09
N HIS A 419 -39.32 -11.40 2.31
CA HIS A 419 -38.36 -10.53 2.97
C HIS A 419 -36.96 -11.12 2.92
N ALA A 420 -35.96 -10.29 2.60
CA ALA A 420 -34.56 -10.64 2.82
C ALA A 420 -34.28 -10.94 4.30
N PRO A 421 -33.20 -11.66 4.65
CA PRO A 421 -32.67 -11.67 6.00
C PRO A 421 -32.49 -10.23 6.51
N ALA A 422 -32.67 -10.02 7.81
CA ALA A 422 -32.32 -8.74 8.41
C ALA A 422 -30.81 -8.70 8.67
N GLU A 423 -30.23 -7.50 8.74
CA GLU A 423 -28.92 -7.35 9.36
C GLU A 423 -28.99 -7.78 10.83
N ASP A 424 -27.94 -8.46 11.29
CA ASP A 424 -27.85 -8.90 12.67
C ASP A 424 -27.67 -7.69 13.59
N VAL A 425 -28.34 -7.73 14.75
CA VAL A 425 -28.21 -6.71 15.79
C VAL A 425 -27.47 -7.31 16.97
N PHE A 426 -26.43 -6.60 17.43
CA PHE A 426 -25.64 -7.00 18.58
C PHE A 426 -26.00 -6.14 19.79
N VAL A 427 -26.28 -6.77 20.92
CA VAL A 427 -26.55 -6.12 22.21
C VAL A 427 -25.46 -6.48 23.19
N GLU A 428 -24.79 -5.47 23.71
CA GLU A 428 -23.65 -5.60 24.61
C GLU A 428 -24.02 -5.09 26.00
N PHE A 429 -23.65 -5.86 27.03
CA PHE A 429 -23.79 -5.47 28.43
C PHE A 429 -22.80 -6.26 29.29
N GLU A 430 -22.57 -5.82 30.52
CA GLU A 430 -21.68 -6.53 31.46
C GLU A 430 -22.46 -7.19 32.58
N ILE A 431 -22.01 -8.36 33.05
CA ILE A 431 -22.42 -8.92 34.34
C ILE A 431 -21.34 -8.62 35.37
N VAL A 432 -21.67 -7.84 36.38
CA VAL A 432 -20.71 -7.29 37.34
C VAL A 432 -21.08 -7.60 38.80
N GLU A 433 -20.08 -7.55 39.68
CA GLU A 433 -20.32 -7.65 41.12
C GLU A 433 -21.05 -6.39 41.63
N ALA A 434 -21.88 -6.52 42.68
CA ALA A 434 -22.67 -5.40 43.23
C ALA A 434 -21.85 -4.22 43.76
N GLY A 435 -20.53 -4.36 43.92
CA GLY A 435 -19.63 -3.28 44.33
C GLY A 435 -18.83 -2.64 43.18
N ALA A 436 -19.03 -3.09 41.94
CA ALA A 436 -18.37 -2.51 40.78
C ALA A 436 -18.86 -1.07 40.53
N SER A 437 -18.01 -0.22 39.95
CA SER A 437 -18.36 1.18 39.68
C SER A 437 -19.45 1.34 38.63
N ASN A 438 -19.56 0.38 37.72
CA ASN A 438 -20.54 0.29 36.64
C ASN A 438 -21.69 -0.69 36.97
N ALA A 439 -21.86 -1.03 38.25
CA ALA A 439 -22.97 -1.86 38.70
C ALA A 439 -24.30 -1.12 38.51
N PRO A 440 -25.34 -1.79 37.97
CA PRO A 440 -26.62 -1.16 37.79
C PRO A 440 -27.27 -0.80 39.14
N LEU A 441 -27.89 0.36 39.18
CA LEU A 441 -28.57 0.95 40.33
C LEU A 441 -30.07 0.99 40.06
N THR A 442 -30.86 0.71 41.09
CA THR A 442 -32.28 1.10 41.14
C THR A 442 -32.41 2.62 41.28
N LEU A 443 -33.58 3.19 40.95
CA LEU A 443 -33.84 4.63 41.10
C LEU A 443 -33.60 5.08 42.55
N VAL A 444 -33.98 4.23 43.52
CA VAL A 444 -33.79 4.51 44.95
C VAL A 444 -32.31 4.63 45.31
N GLN A 445 -31.46 3.72 44.82
CA GLN A 445 -30.03 3.75 45.10
C GLN A 445 -29.36 4.96 44.45
N TRP A 446 -29.68 5.22 43.19
CA TRP A 446 -29.19 6.38 42.45
C TRP A 446 -29.62 7.70 43.10
N ALA A 447 -30.87 7.81 43.55
CA ALA A 447 -31.38 9.01 44.22
C ALA A 447 -30.66 9.29 45.56
N VAL A 448 -30.25 8.25 46.29
CA VAL A 448 -29.46 8.40 47.52
C VAL A 448 -28.06 8.96 47.20
N LEU A 449 -27.42 8.50 46.12
CA LEU A 449 -26.10 9.00 45.71
C LEU A 449 -26.13 10.49 45.37
N HIS A 450 -27.20 10.93 44.69
CA HIS A 450 -27.36 12.32 44.26
C HIS A 450 -28.11 13.20 45.25
N SER A 451 -28.56 12.65 46.39
CA SER A 451 -29.32 13.36 47.42
C SER A 451 -30.64 13.97 46.92
N VAL A 452 -31.32 13.29 45.99
CA VAL A 452 -32.60 13.71 45.38
C VAL A 452 -33.77 12.81 45.82
N SER A 453 -34.98 13.09 45.32
CA SER A 453 -36.17 12.33 45.70
C SER A 453 -36.24 10.98 45.01
N ALA A 454 -36.38 9.90 45.78
CA ALA A 454 -36.51 8.55 45.24
C ALA A 454 -37.81 8.27 44.46
N ASN A 455 -38.73 9.24 44.31
CA ASN A 455 -39.89 9.10 43.43
C ASN A 455 -39.60 9.53 41.99
N GLY A 456 -38.45 10.18 41.73
CA GLY A 456 -38.02 10.60 40.40
C GLY A 456 -38.88 11.68 39.72
N LEU A 457 -39.85 12.29 40.43
CA LEU A 457 -40.82 13.24 39.86
C LEU A 457 -40.38 14.71 40.00
N ALA A 458 -39.34 14.98 40.78
CA ALA A 458 -38.79 16.32 40.90
C ALA A 458 -37.88 16.62 39.70
N ASP A 459 -37.69 17.91 39.44
CA ASP A 459 -36.65 18.46 38.58
C ASP A 459 -35.72 19.19 39.56
N SER A 460 -34.74 18.45 40.11
CA SER A 460 -33.99 18.85 41.30
C SER A 460 -33.05 20.03 41.05
N ASP A 461 -32.56 20.18 39.83
CA ASP A 461 -31.65 21.26 39.41
C ASP A 461 -32.33 22.33 38.53
N SER A 462 -33.63 22.17 38.24
CA SER A 462 -34.47 23.10 37.48
C SER A 462 -34.02 23.28 36.03
N ASP A 463 -33.51 22.22 35.43
CA ASP A 463 -33.08 22.22 34.04
C ASP A 463 -34.24 21.95 33.04
N GLY A 464 -35.37 21.47 33.54
CA GLY A 464 -36.57 21.12 32.78
C GLY A 464 -36.73 19.63 32.48
N VAL A 465 -35.85 18.79 33.01
CA VAL A 465 -35.89 17.31 32.98
C VAL A 465 -36.19 16.82 34.39
N ILE A 466 -36.98 15.75 34.53
CA ILE A 466 -37.22 15.16 35.86
C ILE A 466 -36.13 14.14 36.20
N ASP A 467 -35.84 13.99 37.49
CA ASP A 467 -34.79 13.12 38.02
C ASP A 467 -34.90 11.67 37.48
N PHE A 468 -36.12 11.16 37.22
CA PHE A 468 -36.30 9.82 36.63
C PHE A 468 -35.77 9.70 35.19
N GLN A 469 -35.92 10.75 34.39
CA GLN A 469 -35.41 10.75 33.02
C GLN A 469 -33.89 10.85 33.03
N GLU A 470 -33.32 11.66 33.92
CA GLU A 470 -31.87 11.74 34.13
C GLU A 470 -31.30 10.40 34.59
N PHE A 471 -31.96 9.72 35.53
CA PHE A 471 -31.57 8.38 35.95
C PHE A 471 -31.47 7.40 34.77
N ILE A 472 -32.47 7.36 33.88
CA ILE A 472 -32.48 6.40 32.76
C ILE A 472 -31.55 6.81 31.61
N MET A 473 -31.35 8.10 31.38
CA MET A 473 -30.59 8.62 30.23
C MET A 473 -29.17 9.10 30.58
N GLY A 474 -28.80 9.04 31.87
CA GLY A 474 -27.47 9.34 32.44
C GLY A 474 -27.16 10.83 32.58
N GLY A 475 -28.09 11.58 33.18
CA GLY A 475 -27.87 12.95 33.69
C GLY A 475 -27.54 12.96 35.19
N ASP A 476 -26.96 14.06 35.68
CA ASP A 476 -26.70 14.36 37.08
C ASP A 476 -27.75 15.38 37.57
N PRO A 477 -28.69 14.97 38.44
CA PRO A 477 -29.84 15.79 38.88
C PRO A 477 -29.45 16.94 39.82
N SER A 478 -28.15 17.23 39.90
CA SER A 478 -27.57 18.34 40.64
C SER A 478 -26.88 19.38 39.74
N LEU A 479 -26.81 19.17 38.43
CA LEU A 479 -25.99 19.93 37.49
C LEU A 479 -26.76 20.53 36.30
N GLY A 480 -27.66 21.51 36.48
CA GLY A 480 -28.64 21.97 35.45
C GLY A 480 -28.21 22.46 34.04
N THR A 481 -26.97 22.22 33.63
CA THR A 481 -26.47 22.17 32.26
C THR A 481 -26.57 20.80 31.56
N ASP A 482 -26.76 19.68 32.25
CA ASP A 482 -26.82 18.35 31.64
C ASP A 482 -28.25 17.86 31.41
N ARG A 483 -28.81 18.25 30.27
CA ARG A 483 -30.19 17.96 29.87
C ARG A 483 -30.25 16.77 28.92
N PRO A 484 -30.25 15.50 29.37
CA PRO A 484 -30.39 14.36 28.48
C PRO A 484 -31.83 14.32 27.94
N LEU A 485 -32.04 14.95 26.78
CA LEU A 485 -33.32 14.99 26.11
C LEU A 485 -33.25 14.28 24.76
N PRO A 486 -34.24 13.42 24.44
CA PRO A 486 -34.33 12.85 23.11
C PRO A 486 -34.51 13.95 22.08
N VAL A 487 -33.72 13.90 21.00
CA VAL A 487 -33.86 14.81 19.86
C VAL A 487 -34.71 14.12 18.81
N ILE A 488 -35.79 14.78 18.39
CA ILE A 488 -36.67 14.31 17.32
C ILE A 488 -36.37 15.11 16.06
N GLY A 489 -35.97 14.40 15.01
CA GLY A 489 -35.63 14.96 13.71
C GLY A 489 -36.57 14.49 12.61
N ASN A 490 -36.59 15.24 11.51
CA ASN A 490 -37.10 14.74 10.24
C ASN A 490 -35.90 14.29 9.40
N SER A 491 -36.03 13.16 8.72
CA SER A 491 -35.01 12.64 7.83
C SER A 491 -35.64 12.05 6.57
N VAL A 492 -34.81 11.47 5.71
CA VAL A 492 -35.21 10.66 4.57
C VAL A 492 -34.57 9.28 4.77
N ASP A 493 -35.33 8.21 4.58
CA ASP A 493 -34.79 6.85 4.67
C ASP A 493 -33.87 6.52 3.49
N ALA A 494 -33.22 5.34 3.53
CA ALA A 494 -32.33 4.87 2.46
C ALA A 494 -33.01 4.78 1.08
N TYR A 495 -34.34 4.92 1.00
CA TYR A 495 -35.16 4.81 -0.21
C TYR A 495 -35.76 6.14 -0.67
N GLY A 496 -35.38 7.27 -0.05
CA GLY A 496 -35.88 8.58 -0.46
C GLY A 496 -37.26 8.94 0.12
N ARG A 497 -37.80 8.18 1.07
CA ARG A 497 -39.10 8.45 1.69
C ARG A 497 -38.93 9.32 2.94
N PRO A 498 -39.88 10.24 3.24
CA PRO A 498 -39.85 10.98 4.50
C PRO A 498 -39.81 10.01 5.69
N SER A 499 -39.16 10.42 6.77
CA SER A 499 -38.97 9.61 7.98
C SER A 499 -38.81 10.50 9.21
N VAL A 500 -39.00 9.93 10.39
CA VAL A 500 -38.74 10.57 11.67
C VAL A 500 -37.57 9.88 12.35
N THR A 501 -36.64 10.65 12.90
CA THR A 501 -35.52 10.14 13.69
C THR A 501 -35.70 10.47 15.16
N PHE A 502 -35.26 9.54 16.02
CA PHE A 502 -35.13 9.72 17.45
C PHE A 502 -33.67 9.49 17.82
N GLU A 503 -33.05 10.48 18.44
CA GLU A 503 -31.72 10.38 19.04
C GLU A 503 -31.88 10.44 20.55
N TYR A 504 -31.40 9.42 21.28
CA TYR A 504 -31.50 9.37 22.74
C TYR A 504 -30.36 8.53 23.33
N SER A 505 -30.11 8.74 24.62
CA SER A 505 -29.13 7.99 25.40
C SER A 505 -29.82 7.07 26.40
N PHE A 506 -29.13 6.02 26.80
CA PHE A 506 -29.52 5.11 27.88
C PHE A 506 -28.30 4.86 28.77
N ASP A 507 -28.45 5.06 30.07
CA ASP A 507 -27.40 4.76 31.05
C ASP A 507 -27.39 3.27 31.37
N ARG A 508 -26.28 2.61 31.08
CA ARG A 508 -26.07 1.18 31.30
C ARG A 508 -25.99 0.83 32.78
N THR A 509 -25.85 1.80 33.67
CA THR A 509 -25.95 1.65 35.12
C THR A 509 -27.36 1.92 35.66
N ALA A 510 -28.32 2.29 34.81
CA ALA A 510 -29.70 2.44 35.24
C ALA A 510 -30.45 1.11 35.12
N LEU A 511 -30.91 0.54 36.24
CA LEU A 511 -31.74 -0.67 36.24
C LEU A 511 -33.17 -0.36 35.74
N GLY A 512 -33.26 -0.07 34.45
CA GLY A 512 -34.49 0.32 33.78
C GLY A 512 -34.55 -0.21 32.35
N ARG A 513 -35.59 0.24 31.65
CA ARG A 513 -35.90 -0.10 30.27
C ARG A 513 -36.31 1.16 29.53
N CYS A 514 -35.99 1.17 28.24
CA CYS A 514 -36.37 2.24 27.33
C CYS A 514 -36.87 1.64 26.02
N TRP A 515 -38.05 2.06 25.58
CA TRP A 515 -38.60 1.64 24.29
C TRP A 515 -39.47 2.71 23.65
N ILE A 516 -39.68 2.58 22.35
CA ILE A 516 -40.52 3.48 21.59
C ILE A 516 -41.84 2.77 21.28
N SER A 517 -42.95 3.47 21.49
CA SER A 517 -44.27 3.02 21.04
C SER A 517 -44.84 3.97 20.02
N ARG A 518 -45.67 3.43 19.12
CA ARG A 518 -46.38 4.19 18.08
C ARG A 518 -47.89 4.05 18.22
N SER A 519 -48.60 5.04 17.72
CA SER A 519 -50.05 5.06 17.61
C SER A 519 -50.48 5.84 16.38
N ASP A 520 -51.49 5.37 15.66
CA ASP A 520 -52.02 6.10 14.50
C ASP A 520 -53.00 7.21 14.92
N ASP A 521 -53.67 7.05 16.07
CA ASP A 521 -54.80 7.89 16.48
C ASP A 521 -54.83 8.26 17.98
N LEU A 522 -53.76 7.98 18.71
CA LEU A 522 -53.60 8.13 20.17
C LEU A 522 -54.44 7.17 21.03
N SER A 523 -55.28 6.32 20.45
CA SER A 523 -56.19 5.43 21.20
C SER A 523 -55.56 4.08 21.53
N VAL A 524 -54.75 3.54 20.61
CA VAL A 524 -54.05 2.25 20.77
C VAL A 524 -52.56 2.45 20.53
N TRP A 525 -51.74 1.93 21.44
CA TRP A 525 -50.28 1.99 21.36
C TRP A 525 -49.70 0.60 21.17
N THR A 526 -48.77 0.46 20.23
CA THR A 526 -47.99 -0.76 20.01
C THR A 526 -46.50 -0.44 20.04
N ASN A 527 -45.65 -1.43 20.33
CA ASN A 527 -44.21 -1.26 20.21
C ASN A 527 -43.86 -0.85 18.78
N ALA A 528 -42.98 0.13 18.65
CA ALA A 528 -42.45 0.56 17.38
C ALA A 528 -41.17 -0.24 17.09
N VAL A 529 -40.93 -0.56 15.82
CA VAL A 529 -39.75 -1.31 15.39
C VAL A 529 -38.92 -0.39 14.48
N PRO A 530 -38.06 0.47 15.05
CA PRO A 530 -37.25 1.36 14.23
C PRO A 530 -36.09 0.64 13.57
N GLU A 531 -35.57 1.25 12.51
CA GLU A 531 -34.25 0.95 11.96
C GLU A 531 -33.18 1.66 12.82
N VAL A 532 -32.14 0.95 13.23
CA VAL A 532 -31.02 1.53 13.98
C VAL A 532 -30.05 2.13 12.96
N LEU A 533 -29.83 3.45 13.05
CA LEU A 533 -28.90 4.17 12.17
C LEU A 533 -27.51 4.31 12.79
N GLU A 534 -27.46 4.59 14.10
CA GLU A 534 -26.21 4.77 14.84
C GLU A 534 -26.38 4.18 16.25
N GLN A 535 -25.36 3.47 16.73
CA GLN A 535 -25.25 2.95 18.09
C GLN A 535 -23.81 3.17 18.55
N ASN A 536 -23.60 4.00 19.57
CA ASN A 536 -22.27 4.35 20.06
C ASN A 536 -22.23 4.34 21.58
N GLU A 537 -21.11 3.92 22.16
CA GLU A 537 -20.87 3.92 23.59
C GLU A 537 -19.99 5.11 24.01
N ASP A 538 -20.35 5.78 25.10
CA ASP A 538 -19.53 6.80 25.77
C ASP A 538 -19.52 6.55 27.29
N GLY A 539 -18.53 5.80 27.76
CA GLY A 539 -18.49 5.33 29.13
C GLY A 539 -19.68 4.41 29.44
N ASP A 540 -20.48 4.77 30.43
CA ASP A 540 -21.70 4.03 30.80
C ASP A 540 -22.92 4.42 29.94
N LEU A 541 -22.80 5.39 29.03
CA LEU A 541 -23.90 5.79 28.14
C LEU A 541 -23.89 5.00 26.84
N LEU A 542 -25.07 4.54 26.45
CA LEU A 542 -25.35 4.04 25.11
C LEU A 542 -26.19 5.05 24.34
N HIS A 543 -25.63 5.62 23.28
CA HIS A 543 -26.30 6.55 22.39
C HIS A 543 -26.91 5.80 21.20
N LEU A 544 -28.21 6.03 20.97
CA LEU A 544 -28.94 5.49 19.85
C LEU A 544 -29.49 6.59 18.97
N LYS A 545 -29.37 6.38 17.66
CA LYS A 545 -30.14 7.08 16.64
C LYS A 545 -30.93 6.08 15.85
N VAL A 546 -32.25 6.26 15.88
CA VAL A 546 -33.18 5.31 15.28
C VAL A 546 -34.13 6.03 14.32
N GLN A 547 -34.58 5.34 13.28
CA GLN A 547 -35.41 5.89 12.22
C GLN A 547 -36.71 5.10 12.07
N PHE A 548 -37.80 5.83 11.81
CA PHE A 548 -39.10 5.29 11.44
C PHE A 548 -39.46 5.75 10.03
N PRO A 549 -39.78 4.85 9.09
CA PRO A 549 -40.35 5.24 7.81
C PRO A 549 -41.62 6.07 8.05
N ALA A 550 -41.78 7.20 7.38
CA ALA A 550 -43.05 7.92 7.35
C ALA A 550 -43.88 7.41 6.17
N ASP A 551 -44.19 6.11 6.19
CA ASP A 551 -45.24 5.52 5.35
C ASP A 551 -46.64 5.97 5.78
N VAL A 552 -46.75 6.65 6.93
CA VAL A 552 -47.99 7.18 7.50
C VAL A 552 -47.98 8.70 7.51
N THR A 553 -48.93 9.30 6.79
CA THR A 553 -49.22 10.74 6.76
C THR A 553 -49.70 11.32 8.12
N SER A 554 -49.74 10.52 9.18
CA SER A 554 -50.09 10.91 10.55
C SER A 554 -49.82 9.73 11.51
N GLY A 555 -48.81 9.85 12.35
CA GLY A 555 -48.52 8.89 13.41
C GLY A 555 -47.93 9.59 14.63
N PHE A 556 -48.24 9.09 15.81
CA PHE A 556 -47.74 9.58 17.08
C PHE A 556 -46.72 8.60 17.64
N PHE A 557 -45.61 9.11 18.13
CA PHE A 557 -44.55 8.33 18.77
C PHE A 557 -44.36 8.84 20.19
N ARG A 558 -43.98 7.94 21.10
CA ARG A 558 -43.51 8.30 22.43
C ARG A 558 -42.37 7.37 22.83
N LEU A 559 -41.34 7.97 23.41
CA LEU A 559 -40.31 7.26 24.15
C LEU A 559 -40.83 6.99 25.57
N LEU A 560 -40.70 5.76 26.02
CA LEU A 560 -41.16 5.29 27.31
C LEU A 560 -39.96 4.80 28.12
N PHE A 561 -40.05 5.01 29.43
CA PHE A 561 -39.06 4.58 30.39
C PHE A 561 -39.77 3.83 31.52
N GLU A 562 -39.19 2.73 31.97
CA GLU A 562 -39.70 1.91 33.07
C GLU A 562 -38.54 1.45 33.96
N GLU A 563 -38.74 1.46 35.27
CA GLU A 563 -37.80 0.86 36.24
C GLU A 563 -38.04 -0.65 36.30
N GLN A 564 -36.97 -1.46 36.37
CA GLN A 564 -37.06 -2.94 36.40
C GLN A 564 -37.31 -3.52 37.79
#